data_AF-A0A0D3GHX5-F1
#
_entry.id   AF-A0A0D3GHX5-F1
#
_cell.length_a   1.000
_cell.length_b   1.000
_cell.length_c   1.000
_cell.angle_alpha   90.00
_cell.angle_beta   90.00
_cell.angle_gamma   90.00
#
_symmetry.space_group_name_H-M   'P 1'
#
loop_
_entity.id
_entity.type
_entity.pdbx_description
1 polymer ?
#
loop_
_entity_poly.entity_id
_entity_poly.type
_entity_poly.pdbx_seq_one_letter_code
_entity_poly.pdbx_strand_id
1 'polypeptide(L)'
;MKMVILLHIVISTSVLVYPVVVILKCDSAVLSGFVLMFLASIIWLKLVSFAHTNYDIRMLSKSIEKGVTHDISIDPENIKWPTFKRLSYFMLAPTLCYQPSYPRTTYIRKGWVVRQLIKCLVFTGLMGFIIEQYINPIVKNSKHPLKGNFLNAIERVLKLSVPTLYVWLCMLNILAELLRFGDREFYKDWWNAKTVEEGVAILISFLVSAAFHELCVAVPCHIFKFWAFIGIMFQVGNMIFWFFFSILGQPMCVLLYYHDVMNRQQAQTNR
;
A
#
# COMPACT_ATOMS: atom_id res chain seq x y z
N MET A 1 -27.16 12.74 10.51
CA MET A 1 -26.37 11.57 10.03
C MET A 1 -26.12 11.63 8.53
N LYS A 2 -27.15 11.79 7.68
CA LYS A 2 -27.02 11.84 6.20
C LYS A 2 -26.03 12.90 5.67
N MET A 3 -26.05 14.14 6.20
CA MET A 3 -25.09 15.18 5.80
C MET A 3 -23.63 14.84 6.13
N VAL A 4 -23.37 14.19 7.27
CA VAL A 4 -22.01 13.82 7.67
C VAL A 4 -21.43 12.77 6.72
N ILE A 5 -22.26 11.80 6.31
CA ILE A 5 -21.88 10.76 5.35
C ILE A 5 -21.59 11.41 3.99
N LEU A 6 -22.47 12.31 3.52
CA LEU A 6 -22.26 13.02 2.25
C LEU A 6 -20.94 13.81 2.26
N LEU A 7 -20.68 14.58 3.31
CA LEU A 7 -19.45 15.36 3.45
C LEU A 7 -18.22 14.46 3.48
N HIS A 8 -18.29 13.30 4.14
CA HIS A 8 -17.19 12.34 4.14
C HIS A 8 -16.95 11.74 2.75
N ILE A 9 -18.01 11.39 2.01
CA ILE A 9 -17.89 10.91 0.63
C ILE A 9 -17.17 11.97 -0.21
N VAL A 10 -17.61 13.23 -0.16
CA VAL A 10 -16.98 14.33 -0.91
C VAL A 10 -15.50 14.48 -0.55
N ILE A 11 -15.14 14.47 0.74
CA ILE A 11 -13.75 14.57 1.18
C ILE A 11 -12.93 13.38 0.66
N SER A 12 -13.41 12.16 0.86
CA SER A 12 -12.71 10.94 0.42
C SER A 12 -12.51 10.91 -1.10
N THR A 13 -13.52 11.26 -1.89
CA THR A 13 -13.42 11.36 -3.34
C THR A 13 -12.42 12.43 -3.76
N SER A 14 -12.45 13.61 -3.12
CA SER A 14 -11.51 14.69 -3.42
C SER A 14 -10.05 14.31 -3.18
N VAL A 15 -9.77 13.52 -2.13
CA VAL A 15 -8.42 13.08 -1.76
C VAL A 15 -7.81 12.16 -2.83
N LEU A 16 -8.61 11.36 -3.53
CA LEU A 16 -8.11 10.54 -4.64
C LEU A 16 -8.10 11.29 -5.97
N VAL A 17 -9.16 12.05 -6.29
CA VAL A 17 -9.31 12.70 -7.59
C VAL A 17 -8.30 13.85 -7.76
N TYR A 18 -8.03 14.62 -6.70
CA TYR A 18 -7.13 15.77 -6.79
C TYR A 18 -5.69 15.39 -7.21
N PRO A 19 -5.01 14.43 -6.55
CA PRO A 19 -3.72 13.93 -7.01
C PRO A 19 -3.71 13.43 -8.45
N VAL A 20 -4.76 12.70 -8.87
CA VAL A 20 -4.88 12.20 -10.24
C VAL A 20 -4.92 13.35 -11.24
N VAL A 21 -5.76 14.36 -11.00
CA VAL A 21 -5.86 15.52 -11.89
C VAL A 21 -4.57 16.32 -11.93
N VAL A 22 -3.90 16.51 -10.79
CA VAL A 22 -2.62 17.23 -10.71
C VAL A 22 -1.54 16.50 -11.50
N ILE A 23 -1.41 15.18 -11.35
CA ILE A 23 -0.40 14.39 -12.06
C ILE A 23 -0.65 14.38 -13.56
N LEU A 24 -1.91 14.26 -13.98
CA LEU A 24 -2.27 14.23 -15.41
C LEU A 24 -2.13 15.59 -16.11
N LYS A 25 -2.14 16.69 -15.34
CA LYS A 25 -2.00 18.05 -15.89
C LYS A 25 -0.59 18.62 -15.78
N CYS A 26 0.20 18.14 -14.83
CA CYS A 26 1.55 18.63 -14.61
C CYS A 26 2.57 17.63 -15.16
N ASP A 27 3.48 18.10 -16.03
CA ASP A 27 4.67 17.37 -16.46
C ASP A 27 5.67 17.24 -15.30
N SER A 28 5.34 16.42 -14.32
CA SER A 28 6.16 16.13 -13.15
C SER A 28 6.97 14.86 -13.34
N ALA A 29 8.07 14.73 -12.60
CA ALA A 29 8.84 13.50 -12.60
C ALA A 29 7.95 12.30 -12.19
N VAL A 30 8.05 11.19 -12.93
CA VAL A 30 7.23 10.00 -12.70
C VAL A 30 7.32 9.51 -11.24
N LEU A 31 8.51 9.61 -10.64
CA LEU A 31 8.74 9.24 -9.24
C LEU A 31 7.90 10.06 -8.24
N SER A 32 7.78 11.38 -8.44
CA SER A 32 6.95 12.20 -7.55
C SER A 32 5.46 11.89 -7.71
N GLY A 33 5.02 11.52 -8.92
CA GLY A 33 3.68 11.02 -9.16
C GLY A 33 3.40 9.72 -8.39
N PHE A 34 4.33 8.76 -8.41
CA PHE A 34 4.22 7.52 -7.63
C PHE A 34 4.09 7.78 -6.13
N VAL A 35 4.96 8.64 -5.57
CA VAL A 35 4.92 9.00 -4.15
C VAL A 35 3.59 9.65 -3.79
N LEU A 36 3.11 10.61 -4.59
CA LEU A 36 1.87 11.32 -4.33
C LEU A 36 0.65 10.38 -4.38
N MET A 37 0.57 9.49 -5.38
CA MET A 37 -0.52 8.52 -5.50
C MET A 37 -0.53 7.49 -4.38
N PHE A 38 0.66 7.02 -3.97
CA PHE A 38 0.80 6.09 -2.86
C PHE A 38 0.32 6.72 -1.54
N LEU A 39 0.74 7.96 -1.25
CA LEU A 39 0.27 8.70 -0.07
C LEU A 39 -1.24 8.97 -0.12
N ALA A 40 -1.78 9.36 -1.27
CA ALA A 40 -3.21 9.59 -1.46
C ALA A 40 -4.04 8.33 -1.18
N SER A 41 -3.56 7.18 -1.66
CA SER A 41 -4.20 5.88 -1.43
C SER A 41 -4.21 5.50 0.05
N ILE A 42 -3.09 5.69 0.76
CA ILE A 42 -3.00 5.46 2.21
C ILE A 42 -3.98 6.37 2.96
N ILE A 43 -4.01 7.67 2.63
CA ILE A 43 -4.90 8.62 3.30
C ILE A 43 -6.36 8.26 3.03
N TRP A 44 -6.71 7.88 1.80
CA TRP A 44 -8.07 7.44 1.47
C TRP A 44 -8.50 6.23 2.31
N LEU A 45 -7.66 5.19 2.38
CA LEU A 45 -7.95 3.99 3.19
C LEU A 45 -8.13 4.34 4.67
N LYS A 46 -7.30 5.25 5.20
CA LYS A 46 -7.43 5.75 6.57
C LYS A 46 -8.73 6.53 6.80
N LEU A 47 -9.13 7.37 5.85
CA LEU A 47 -10.38 8.14 5.95
C LEU A 47 -11.59 7.22 5.94
N VAL A 48 -11.62 6.22 5.04
CA VAL A 48 -12.68 5.20 4.99
C VAL A 48 -12.79 4.48 6.33
N SER A 49 -11.67 3.96 6.86
CA SER A 49 -11.67 3.30 8.16
C SER A 49 -12.13 4.23 9.29
N PHE A 50 -11.66 5.48 9.30
CA PHE A 50 -12.09 6.47 10.28
C PHE A 50 -13.60 6.73 10.23
N ALA A 51 -14.21 6.82 9.05
CA ALA A 51 -15.65 7.02 8.94
C ALA A 51 -16.46 5.83 9.47
N HIS A 52 -16.07 4.60 9.10
CA HIS A 52 -16.74 3.39 9.56
C HIS A 52 -16.66 3.24 11.08
N THR A 53 -15.47 3.26 11.66
CA THR A 53 -15.30 3.13 13.12
C THR A 53 -16.06 4.23 13.88
N ASN A 54 -16.04 5.49 13.42
CA ASN A 54 -16.80 6.56 14.10
C ASN A 54 -18.31 6.49 13.85
N TYR A 55 -18.76 5.84 12.79
CA TYR A 55 -20.17 5.54 12.58
C TYR A 55 -20.64 4.49 13.60
N ASP A 56 -19.86 3.42 13.77
CA ASP A 56 -20.14 2.33 14.69
C ASP A 56 -20.14 2.80 16.15
N ILE A 57 -19.14 3.59 16.55
CA ILE A 57 -19.09 4.20 17.89
C ILE A 57 -20.33 5.06 18.15
N ARG A 58 -20.79 5.85 17.16
CA ARG A 58 -22.00 6.69 17.31
C ARG A 58 -23.28 5.86 17.41
N MET A 59 -23.37 4.76 16.68
CA MET A 59 -24.48 3.82 16.80
C MET A 59 -24.49 3.16 18.17
N LEU A 60 -23.32 2.75 18.67
CA LEU A 60 -23.15 2.16 20.00
C LEU A 60 -23.49 3.15 21.12
N SER A 61 -23.03 4.39 21.06
CA SER A 61 -23.39 5.42 22.05
C SER A 61 -24.91 5.63 22.10
N LYS A 62 -25.57 5.66 20.94
CA LYS A 62 -27.03 5.82 20.86
C LYS A 62 -27.80 4.60 21.39
N SER A 63 -27.27 3.39 21.24
CA SER A 63 -27.91 2.18 21.81
C SER A 63 -27.77 2.13 23.33
N ILE A 64 -26.64 2.60 23.87
CA ILE A 64 -26.39 2.72 25.31
C ILE A 64 -27.34 3.75 25.92
N GLU A 65 -27.47 4.94 25.32
CA GLU A 65 -28.40 5.98 25.79
C GLU A 65 -29.86 5.52 25.82
N LYS A 66 -30.24 4.60 24.93
CA LYS A 66 -31.59 4.03 24.87
C LYS A 66 -31.81 2.90 25.88
N GLY A 67 -30.82 2.54 26.70
CA GLY A 67 -30.93 1.49 27.72
C GLY A 67 -31.05 0.07 27.16
N VAL A 68 -30.71 -0.15 25.89
CA VAL A 68 -30.89 -1.46 25.22
C VAL A 68 -29.77 -2.45 25.54
N THR A 69 -28.63 -1.98 26.06
CA THR A 69 -27.45 -2.79 26.36
C THR A 69 -27.20 -2.87 27.86
N HIS A 70 -27.98 -3.70 28.57
CA HIS A 70 -27.74 -3.96 30.01
C HIS A 70 -26.68 -5.05 30.26
N ASP A 71 -26.32 -5.87 29.26
CA ASP A 71 -25.49 -7.08 29.45
C ASP A 71 -24.14 -7.12 28.70
N ILE A 72 -23.72 -6.02 28.04
CA ILE A 72 -22.41 -5.96 27.38
C ILE A 72 -21.48 -5.11 28.24
N SER A 73 -20.40 -5.71 28.75
CA SER A 73 -19.29 -4.99 29.39
C SER A 73 -18.52 -4.16 28.35
N ILE A 74 -19.10 -3.04 27.94
CA ILE A 74 -18.47 -2.15 26.97
C ILE A 74 -17.33 -1.41 27.67
N ASP A 75 -16.10 -1.67 27.25
CA ASP A 75 -14.93 -0.95 27.73
C ASP A 75 -15.10 0.56 27.44
N PRO A 76 -15.08 1.43 28.47
CA PRO A 76 -15.16 2.88 28.32
C PRO A 76 -14.09 3.46 27.39
N GLU A 77 -12.99 2.74 27.17
CA GLU A 77 -11.95 3.12 26.21
C GLU A 77 -12.45 3.17 24.75
N ASN A 78 -13.41 2.31 24.40
CA ASN A 78 -13.95 2.17 23.05
C ASN A 78 -14.96 3.26 22.67
N ILE A 79 -15.51 3.98 23.66
CA ILE A 79 -16.52 5.04 23.47
C ILE A 79 -15.89 6.44 23.62
N LYS A 80 -14.61 6.60 23.33
CA LYS A 80 -13.93 7.90 23.40
C LYS A 80 -14.10 8.65 22.08
N TRP A 81 -14.62 9.88 22.16
CA TRP A 81 -14.77 10.77 21.00
C TRP A 81 -13.41 11.10 20.34
N PRO A 82 -13.39 11.28 19.01
CA PRO A 82 -12.16 11.57 18.28
C PRO A 82 -11.61 12.95 18.66
N THR A 83 -10.43 12.99 19.27
CA THR A 83 -9.67 14.21 19.52
C THR A 83 -8.67 14.46 18.38
N PHE A 84 -8.37 15.72 18.07
CA PHE A 84 -7.38 16.09 17.05
C PHE A 84 -6.03 15.39 17.25
N LYS A 85 -5.55 15.29 18.51
CA LYS A 85 -4.30 14.57 18.86
C LYS A 85 -4.32 13.08 18.50
N ARG A 86 -5.49 12.43 18.60
CA ARG A 86 -5.64 11.00 18.25
C ARG A 86 -5.72 10.84 16.74
N LEU A 87 -6.41 11.75 16.06
CA LEU A 87 -6.48 11.78 14.61
C LEU A 87 -5.10 11.99 13.98
N SER A 88 -4.34 12.98 14.45
CA SER A 88 -2.98 13.23 13.92
C SER A 88 -2.05 12.05 14.17
N TYR A 89 -2.15 11.39 15.33
CA TYR A 89 -1.43 10.14 15.60
C TYR A 89 -1.81 9.03 14.61
N PHE A 90 -3.11 8.80 14.39
CA PHE A 90 -3.60 7.79 13.45
C PHE A 90 -3.14 8.07 12.01
N MET A 91 -3.14 9.32 11.57
CA MET A 91 -2.68 9.69 10.24
C MET A 91 -1.21 9.31 10.00
N LEU A 92 -0.37 9.33 11.03
CA LEU A 92 1.04 8.94 10.95
C LEU A 92 1.30 7.47 11.26
N ALA A 93 0.46 6.83 12.08
CA ALA A 93 0.65 5.45 12.52
C ALA A 93 0.71 4.46 11.34
N PRO A 94 1.55 3.41 11.39
CA PRO A 94 1.67 2.39 10.35
C PRO A 94 0.51 1.37 10.42
N THR A 95 -0.73 1.88 10.45
CA THR A 95 -1.96 1.10 10.42
C THR A 95 -2.99 1.81 9.56
N LEU A 96 -3.83 1.03 8.87
CA LEU A 96 -4.94 1.54 8.07
C LEU A 96 -6.26 1.53 8.85
N CYS A 97 -6.33 0.75 9.93
CA CYS A 97 -7.55 0.57 10.71
C CYS A 97 -7.59 1.56 11.87
N TYR A 98 -8.56 2.47 11.88
CA TYR A 98 -8.78 3.42 12.96
C TYR A 98 -9.32 2.71 14.21
N GLN A 99 -8.65 2.93 15.34
CA GLN A 99 -9.09 2.50 16.67
C GLN A 99 -9.06 3.69 17.64
N PRO A 100 -9.99 3.77 18.62
CA PRO A 100 -10.00 4.84 19.62
C PRO A 100 -8.72 4.90 20.45
N SER A 101 -8.21 3.76 20.88
CA SER A 101 -6.95 3.59 21.60
C SER A 101 -6.09 2.56 20.87
N TYR A 102 -4.77 2.78 20.90
CA TYR A 102 -3.79 1.86 20.34
C TYR A 102 -2.81 1.45 21.44
N PRO A 103 -2.33 0.19 21.45
CA PRO A 103 -1.29 -0.25 22.37
C PRO A 103 0.00 0.54 22.11
N ARG A 104 0.64 1.03 23.17
CA ARG A 104 1.84 1.87 23.08
C ARG A 104 3.03 1.27 23.80
N THR A 105 4.22 1.44 23.21
CA THR A 105 5.46 1.12 23.90
C THR A 105 5.83 2.22 24.90
N THR A 106 6.46 1.83 26.00
CA THR A 106 6.85 2.74 27.09
C THR A 106 7.99 3.67 26.68
N TYR A 107 8.95 3.18 25.89
CA TYR A 107 10.09 3.96 25.40
C TYR A 107 10.46 3.59 23.95
N ILE A 108 11.32 4.42 23.34
CA ILE A 108 11.86 4.23 22.00
C ILE A 108 13.24 3.57 22.11
N ARG A 109 13.42 2.41 21.50
CA ARG A 109 14.69 1.66 21.46
C ARG A 109 15.63 2.22 20.38
N LYS A 110 16.26 3.36 20.65
CA LYS A 110 17.12 4.09 19.69
C LYS A 110 18.18 3.21 19.01
N GLY A 111 18.89 2.37 19.78
CA GLY A 111 19.91 1.48 19.23
C GLY A 111 19.34 0.42 18.28
N TRP A 112 18.11 -0.06 18.53
CA TRP A 112 17.42 -0.94 17.59
C TRP A 112 17.02 -0.20 16.32
N VAL A 113 16.48 1.03 16.44
CA VAL A 113 16.13 1.88 15.28
C VAL A 113 17.34 2.12 14.38
N VAL A 114 18.48 2.51 14.95
CA VAL A 114 19.71 2.77 14.19
C VAL A 114 20.18 1.51 13.46
N ARG A 115 20.16 0.34 14.11
CA ARG A 115 20.49 -0.93 13.46
C ARG A 115 19.56 -1.23 12.29
N GLN A 116 18.26 -0.99 12.42
CA GLN A 116 17.34 -1.19 11.30
C GLN A 116 17.56 -0.16 10.19
N LEU A 117 17.82 1.11 10.52
CA LEU A 117 18.13 2.14 9.55
C LEU A 117 19.34 1.76 8.69
N ILE A 118 20.41 1.26 9.32
CA ILE A 118 21.61 0.77 8.62
C ILE A 118 21.25 -0.36 7.65
N LYS A 119 20.47 -1.35 8.09
CA LYS A 119 20.05 -2.44 7.21
C LYS A 119 19.20 -1.94 6.04
N CYS A 120 18.25 -1.05 6.31
CA CYS A 120 17.43 -0.41 5.27
C CYS A 120 18.31 0.31 4.23
N LEU A 121 19.35 1.04 4.64
CA LEU A 121 20.30 1.69 3.72
C LEU A 121 21.08 0.67 2.88
N VAL A 122 21.61 -0.38 3.51
CA VAL A 122 22.36 -1.44 2.82
C VAL A 122 21.49 -2.15 1.78
N PHE A 123 20.27 -2.56 2.14
CA PHE A 123 19.37 -3.24 1.20
C PHE A 123 18.87 -2.31 0.09
N THR A 124 18.66 -1.03 0.36
CA THR A 124 18.33 -0.04 -0.68
C THR A 124 19.49 0.15 -1.66
N GLY A 125 20.73 0.21 -1.17
CA GLY A 125 21.93 0.25 -2.00
C GLY A 125 22.08 -1.02 -2.85
N LEU A 126 21.83 -2.19 -2.27
CA LEU A 126 21.82 -3.47 -2.98
C LEU A 126 20.77 -3.49 -4.10
N MET A 127 19.56 -2.98 -3.85
CA MET A 127 18.53 -2.85 -4.88
C MET A 127 19.00 -1.96 -6.03
N GLY A 128 19.58 -0.79 -5.72
CA GLY A 128 20.14 0.10 -6.74
C GLY A 128 21.24 -0.56 -7.57
N PHE A 129 22.15 -1.29 -6.92
CA PHE A 129 23.18 -2.07 -7.60
C PHE A 129 22.60 -3.14 -8.53
N ILE A 130 21.59 -3.89 -8.08
CA ILE A 130 20.92 -4.92 -8.90
C ILE A 130 20.27 -4.28 -10.13
N ILE A 131 19.58 -3.15 -9.96
CA ILE A 131 18.93 -2.44 -11.05
C ILE A 131 19.97 -1.98 -12.09
N GLU A 132 21.02 -1.30 -11.65
CA GLU A 132 22.05 -0.75 -12.54
C GLU A 132 22.85 -1.84 -13.27
N GLN A 133 23.26 -2.89 -12.56
CA GLN A 133 24.15 -3.91 -13.12
C GLN A 133 23.40 -5.00 -13.89
N TYR A 134 22.13 -5.27 -13.57
CA TYR A 134 21.41 -6.43 -14.13
C TYR A 134 20.13 -6.08 -14.88
N ILE A 135 19.38 -5.04 -14.49
CA ILE A 135 18.12 -4.67 -15.15
C ILE A 135 18.39 -3.73 -16.32
N ASN A 136 19.16 -2.66 -16.11
CA ASN A 136 19.44 -1.66 -17.14
C ASN A 136 20.05 -2.25 -18.43
N PRO A 137 21.01 -3.20 -18.38
CA PRO A 137 21.56 -3.80 -19.59
C PRO A 137 20.53 -4.62 -20.38
N ILE A 138 19.57 -5.26 -19.72
CA ILE A 138 18.51 -6.04 -20.40
C ILE A 138 17.60 -5.10 -21.17
N VAL A 139 17.16 -4.02 -20.51
CA VAL A 139 16.23 -3.06 -21.09
C VAL A 139 16.86 -2.36 -22.30
N LYS A 140 18.14 -1.98 -22.23
CA LYS A 140 18.87 -1.37 -23.35
C LYS A 140 19.11 -2.33 -24.52
N ASN A 141 19.38 -3.61 -24.25
CA ASN A 141 19.71 -4.59 -25.28
C ASN A 141 18.49 -5.26 -25.93
N SER A 142 17.28 -5.10 -25.39
CA SER A 142 16.09 -5.82 -25.85
C SER A 142 15.07 -4.87 -26.46
N LYS A 143 14.76 -4.99 -27.76
CA LYS A 143 13.67 -4.23 -28.43
C LYS A 143 12.28 -4.54 -27.85
N HIS A 144 12.14 -5.65 -27.13
CA HIS A 144 10.95 -6.02 -26.38
C HIS A 144 11.36 -6.87 -25.17
N PRO A 145 10.99 -6.52 -23.93
CA PRO A 145 11.48 -7.15 -22.70
C PRO A 145 11.08 -8.63 -22.59
N LEU A 146 10.05 -9.05 -23.34
CA LEU A 146 9.58 -10.44 -23.41
C LEU A 146 10.13 -11.24 -24.60
N LYS A 147 10.92 -10.64 -25.52
CA LYS A 147 11.52 -11.38 -26.66
C LYS A 147 12.94 -11.90 -26.37
N GLY A 148 13.51 -11.57 -25.21
CA GLY A 148 14.81 -12.09 -24.75
C GLY A 148 14.69 -13.33 -23.85
N ASN A 149 15.80 -13.71 -23.19
CA ASN A 149 15.85 -14.80 -22.20
C ASN A 149 14.94 -14.49 -20.99
N PHE A 150 13.65 -14.80 -21.11
CA PHE A 150 12.61 -14.59 -20.10
C PHE A 150 12.97 -15.19 -18.74
N LEU A 151 13.64 -16.35 -18.73
CA LEU A 151 14.13 -17.00 -17.52
C LEU A 151 15.15 -16.13 -16.76
N ASN A 152 16.06 -15.46 -17.47
CA ASN A 152 17.04 -14.57 -16.86
C ASN A 152 16.37 -13.30 -16.31
N ALA A 153 15.33 -12.81 -16.99
CA ALA A 153 14.55 -11.67 -16.50
C ALA A 153 13.82 -12.02 -15.21
N ILE A 154 13.14 -13.18 -15.17
CA ILE A 154 12.48 -13.73 -13.98
C ILE A 154 13.45 -13.91 -12.81
N GLU A 155 14.60 -14.55 -13.05
CA GLU A 155 15.59 -14.82 -11.99
C GLU A 155 16.08 -13.53 -11.33
N ARG A 156 16.35 -12.49 -12.13
CA ARG A 156 16.82 -11.18 -11.66
C ARG A 156 15.72 -10.40 -10.92
N VAL A 157 14.49 -10.51 -11.41
CA VAL A 157 13.28 -10.00 -10.76
C VAL A 157 13.07 -10.65 -9.39
N LEU A 158 13.22 -11.97 -9.29
CA LEU A 158 13.08 -12.71 -8.04
C LEU A 158 14.18 -12.32 -7.05
N LYS A 159 15.40 -12.05 -7.53
CA LYS A 159 16.49 -11.49 -6.71
C LYS A 159 16.16 -10.09 -6.17
N LEU A 160 15.30 -9.31 -6.85
CA LEU A 160 14.87 -7.99 -6.39
C LEU A 160 13.71 -8.04 -5.39
N SER A 161 12.88 -9.09 -5.40
CA SER A 161 11.71 -9.18 -4.51
C SER A 161 12.11 -9.27 -3.04
N VAL A 162 13.14 -10.05 -2.70
CA VAL A 162 13.58 -10.25 -1.31
C VAL A 162 14.10 -8.94 -0.67
N PRO A 163 15.03 -8.18 -1.28
CA PRO A 163 15.44 -6.88 -0.77
C PRO A 163 14.28 -5.89 -0.64
N THR A 164 13.36 -5.88 -1.62
CA THR A 164 12.19 -4.98 -1.61
C THR A 164 11.29 -5.24 -0.41
N LEU A 165 10.95 -6.51 -0.15
CA LEU A 165 10.14 -6.90 0.99
C LEU A 165 10.84 -6.57 2.32
N TYR A 166 12.14 -6.78 2.39
CA TYR A 166 12.92 -6.47 3.58
C TYR A 166 12.93 -4.97 3.90
N VAL A 167 13.17 -4.11 2.89
CA VAL A 167 13.16 -2.65 3.06
C VAL A 167 11.78 -2.18 3.51
N TRP A 168 10.72 -2.71 2.90
CA TRP A 168 9.34 -2.39 3.28
C TRP A 168 9.04 -2.75 4.75
N LEU A 169 9.35 -3.98 5.17
CA LEU A 169 9.17 -4.42 6.56
C LEU A 169 9.99 -3.58 7.54
N CYS A 170 11.22 -3.25 7.18
CA CYS A 170 12.13 -2.43 7.98
C CYS A 170 11.59 -1.00 8.15
N MET A 171 11.08 -0.38 7.08
CA MET A 171 10.47 0.97 7.11
C MET A 171 9.25 1.04 8.03
N LEU A 172 8.31 0.10 7.92
CA LEU A 172 7.11 0.07 8.78
C LEU A 172 7.48 -0.13 10.26
N ASN A 173 8.45 -0.99 10.53
CA ASN A 173 8.93 -1.27 11.88
C ASN A 173 9.66 -0.08 12.52
N ILE A 174 10.45 0.65 11.74
CA ILE A 174 11.08 1.90 12.20
C ILE A 174 10.00 2.94 12.49
N LEU A 175 9.05 3.14 11.58
CA LEU A 175 7.94 4.08 11.77
C LEU A 175 7.13 3.75 13.03
N ALA A 176 6.84 2.47 13.26
CA ALA A 176 6.14 2.00 14.46
C ALA A 176 6.92 2.29 15.73
N GLU A 177 8.22 2.02 15.76
CA GLU A 177 9.07 2.29 16.92
C GLU A 177 9.17 3.79 17.21
N LEU A 178 9.31 4.63 16.18
CA LEU A 178 9.35 6.10 16.32
C LEU A 178 8.04 6.66 16.86
N LEU A 179 6.90 6.11 16.43
CA LEU A 179 5.57 6.50 16.91
C LEU A 179 5.15 5.77 18.19
N ARG A 180 6.01 4.95 18.79
CA ARG A 180 5.70 4.10 19.95
C ARG A 180 4.45 3.23 19.75
N PHE A 181 4.23 2.80 18.51
CA PHE A 181 3.15 1.89 18.15
C PHE A 181 3.53 0.48 18.61
N GLY A 182 2.72 -0.07 19.52
CA GLY A 182 2.98 -1.34 20.19
C GLY A 182 2.59 -2.55 19.35
N ASP A 183 1.56 -2.41 18.52
CA ASP A 183 1.11 -3.46 17.62
C ASP A 183 2.02 -3.53 16.38
N ARG A 184 2.75 -4.62 16.22
CA ARG A 184 3.73 -4.79 15.12
C ARG A 184 3.44 -5.99 14.25
N GLU A 185 2.24 -6.53 14.38
CA GLU A 185 1.80 -7.71 13.66
C GLU A 185 1.28 -7.29 12.26
N PHE A 186 2.16 -6.67 11.45
CA PHE A 186 1.79 -6.08 10.16
C PHE A 186 1.35 -7.12 9.12
N TYR A 187 1.77 -8.38 9.29
CA TYR A 187 1.46 -9.48 8.38
C TYR A 187 1.13 -10.74 9.16
N LYS A 188 0.18 -11.50 8.62
CA LYS A 188 -0.21 -12.84 9.07
C LYS A 188 -0.38 -13.74 7.86
N ASP A 189 -0.56 -15.03 8.11
CA ASP A 189 -0.83 -16.02 7.08
C ASP A 189 -2.28 -15.87 6.56
N TRP A 190 -2.53 -14.84 5.76
CA TRP A 190 -3.86 -14.47 5.27
C TRP A 190 -4.28 -15.28 4.02
N TRP A 191 -3.35 -15.98 3.37
CA TRP A 191 -3.57 -16.72 2.13
C TRP A 191 -4.28 -18.08 2.32
N ASN A 192 -4.57 -18.47 3.57
CA ASN A 192 -5.21 -19.74 3.89
C ASN A 192 -6.64 -19.52 4.43
N ALA A 193 -7.59 -19.24 3.52
CA ALA A 193 -9.00 -19.20 3.88
C ALA A 193 -9.53 -20.61 4.18
N LYS A 194 -10.13 -20.75 5.36
CA LYS A 194 -10.77 -21.97 5.84
C LYS A 194 -12.28 -21.94 5.63
N THR A 195 -12.86 -20.75 5.43
CA THR A 195 -14.32 -20.56 5.27
C THR A 195 -14.68 -19.81 3.99
N VAL A 196 -15.95 -19.93 3.55
CA VAL A 196 -16.46 -19.22 2.37
C VAL A 196 -16.46 -17.71 2.60
N GLU A 197 -16.78 -17.26 3.81
CA GLU A 197 -16.77 -15.84 4.19
C GLU A 197 -15.36 -15.25 4.08
N GLU A 198 -14.34 -15.97 4.58
CA GLU A 198 -12.94 -15.59 4.39
C GLU A 198 -12.56 -15.54 2.90
N GLY A 199 -13.04 -16.48 2.09
CA GLY A 199 -12.82 -16.48 0.64
C GLY A 199 -13.40 -15.24 -0.06
N VAL A 200 -14.63 -14.83 0.29
CA VAL A 200 -15.26 -13.62 -0.24
C VAL A 200 -14.50 -12.37 0.21
N ALA A 201 -14.10 -12.29 1.47
CA ALA A 201 -13.31 -11.17 1.99
C ALA A 201 -11.96 -11.05 1.28
N ILE A 202 -11.29 -12.17 1.01
CA ILE A 202 -10.05 -12.20 0.23
C ILE A 202 -10.32 -11.67 -1.19
N LEU A 203 -11.35 -12.15 -1.87
CA LEU A 203 -11.66 -11.71 -3.24
C LEU A 203 -11.91 -10.20 -3.31
N ILE A 204 -12.68 -9.64 -2.38
CA ILE A 204 -12.94 -8.20 -2.30
C ILE A 204 -11.63 -7.45 -2.03
N SER A 205 -10.78 -7.96 -1.13
CA SER A 205 -9.49 -7.35 -0.81
C SER A 205 -8.56 -7.31 -2.02
N PHE A 206 -8.50 -8.39 -2.81
CA PHE A 206 -7.74 -8.44 -4.07
C PHE A 206 -8.31 -7.49 -5.12
N LEU A 207 -9.63 -7.39 -5.25
CA LEU A 207 -10.27 -6.47 -6.19
C LEU A 207 -9.93 -5.01 -5.87
N VAL A 208 -10.08 -4.62 -4.61
CA VAL A 208 -9.73 -3.27 -4.13
C VAL A 208 -8.24 -3.03 -4.32
N SER A 209 -7.39 -4.00 -3.96
CA SER A 209 -5.94 -3.93 -4.16
C SER A 209 -5.58 -3.74 -5.64
N ALA A 210 -6.18 -4.52 -6.54
CA ALA A 210 -5.95 -4.44 -7.99
C ALA A 210 -6.27 -3.06 -8.55
N ALA A 211 -7.39 -2.46 -8.10
CA ALA A 211 -7.77 -1.10 -8.49
C ALA A 211 -6.75 -0.05 -8.01
N PHE A 212 -6.29 -0.14 -6.77
CA PHE A 212 -5.25 0.77 -6.24
C PHE A 212 -3.89 0.58 -6.90
N HIS A 213 -3.50 -0.66 -7.24
CA HIS A 213 -2.25 -0.92 -7.95
C HIS A 213 -2.28 -0.34 -9.37
N GLU A 214 -3.38 -0.55 -10.11
CA GLU A 214 -3.54 0.08 -11.42
C GLU A 214 -3.52 1.61 -11.28
N LEU A 215 -4.25 2.19 -10.32
CA LEU A 215 -4.26 3.64 -10.13
C LEU A 215 -2.86 4.20 -9.78
N CYS A 216 -2.15 3.57 -8.86
CA CYS A 216 -0.82 4.00 -8.42
C CYS A 216 0.25 3.86 -9.51
N VAL A 217 0.06 2.99 -10.50
CA VAL A 217 1.03 2.77 -11.59
C VAL A 217 0.62 3.49 -12.88
N ALA A 218 -0.63 3.36 -13.30
CA ALA A 218 -1.14 3.93 -14.53
C ALA A 218 -1.12 5.46 -14.54
N VAL A 219 -1.47 6.10 -13.42
CA VAL A 219 -1.58 7.56 -13.33
C VAL A 219 -0.21 8.24 -13.45
N PRO A 220 0.82 7.91 -12.64
CA PRO A 220 2.14 8.52 -12.80
C PRO A 220 2.78 8.23 -14.17
N CYS A 221 2.54 7.03 -14.72
CA CYS A 221 3.09 6.64 -16.01
C CYS A 221 2.29 7.15 -17.22
N HIS A 222 1.09 7.72 -17.03
CA HIS A 222 0.18 8.12 -18.11
C HIS A 222 -0.10 6.96 -19.10
N ILE A 223 -0.30 5.76 -18.57
CA ILE A 223 -0.55 4.52 -19.33
C ILE A 223 -1.68 3.74 -18.65
N PHE A 224 -2.87 3.77 -19.24
CA PHE A 224 -4.04 3.02 -18.75
C PHE A 224 -4.22 1.76 -19.60
N LYS A 225 -3.60 0.65 -19.18
CA LYS A 225 -3.64 -0.63 -19.92
C LYS A 225 -4.27 -1.78 -19.12
N PHE A 226 -4.59 -1.59 -17.84
CA PHE A 226 -5.15 -2.61 -16.93
C PHE A 226 -4.25 -3.82 -16.67
N TRP A 227 -2.96 -3.73 -17.00
CA TRP A 227 -2.03 -4.86 -16.82
C TRP A 227 -1.77 -5.15 -15.35
N ALA A 228 -1.68 -4.12 -14.51
CA ALA A 228 -1.47 -4.32 -13.07
C ALA A 228 -2.75 -4.88 -12.43
N PHE A 229 -3.92 -4.38 -12.83
CA PHE A 229 -5.20 -4.90 -12.37
C PHE A 229 -5.34 -6.41 -12.62
N ILE A 230 -5.14 -6.83 -13.88
CA ILE A 230 -5.23 -8.23 -14.29
C ILE A 230 -4.20 -9.08 -13.56
N GLY A 231 -2.95 -8.59 -13.44
CA GLY A 231 -1.87 -9.30 -12.74
C GLY A 231 -2.14 -9.56 -11.25
N ILE A 232 -2.82 -8.63 -10.55
CA ILE A 232 -3.24 -8.85 -9.15
C ILE A 232 -4.43 -9.79 -9.08
N MET A 233 -5.42 -9.68 -9.98
CA MET A 233 -6.59 -10.57 -9.95
C MET A 233 -6.25 -12.03 -10.23
N PHE A 234 -5.20 -12.30 -11.01
CA PHE A 234 -4.71 -13.66 -11.22
C PHE A 234 -3.95 -14.25 -10.01
N GLN A 235 -3.57 -13.45 -9.01
CA GLN A 235 -2.89 -13.93 -7.80
C GLN A 235 -3.83 -14.61 -6.79
N VAL A 236 -5.13 -14.66 -7.07
CA VAL A 236 -6.12 -15.24 -6.15
C VAL A 236 -5.93 -16.76 -6.06
N GLY A 237 -5.46 -17.22 -4.89
CA GLY A 237 -5.25 -18.64 -4.56
C GLY A 237 -3.84 -18.93 -4.04
N ASN A 238 -3.68 -19.81 -3.05
CA ASN A 238 -2.44 -19.99 -2.29
C ASN A 238 -1.19 -20.27 -3.15
N MET A 239 -1.23 -21.29 -4.03
CA MET A 239 -0.08 -21.67 -4.85
C MET A 239 0.20 -20.66 -5.98
N ILE A 240 -0.87 -20.04 -6.49
CA ILE A 240 -0.82 -19.04 -7.56
C ILE A 240 -0.30 -17.70 -7.03
N PHE A 241 -0.64 -17.34 -5.80
CA PHE A 241 -0.10 -16.17 -5.10
C PHE A 241 1.42 -16.24 -5.02
N TRP A 242 2.01 -17.31 -4.46
CA TRP A 242 3.46 -17.40 -4.31
C TRP A 242 4.19 -17.39 -5.66
N PHE A 243 3.60 -18.03 -6.67
CA PHE A 243 4.12 -18.01 -8.04
C PHE A 243 4.07 -16.60 -8.64
N PHE A 244 2.93 -15.90 -8.62
CA PHE A 244 2.81 -14.58 -9.23
C PHE A 244 3.44 -13.46 -8.38
N PHE A 245 3.34 -13.50 -7.05
CA PHE A 245 3.97 -12.54 -6.15
C PHE A 245 5.50 -12.58 -6.26
N SER A 246 6.08 -13.77 -6.39
CA SER A 246 7.53 -13.95 -6.43
C SER A 246 8.11 -13.93 -7.85
N ILE A 247 7.35 -14.36 -8.88
CA ILE A 247 7.90 -14.67 -10.22
C ILE A 247 7.31 -13.79 -11.34
N LEU A 248 5.99 -13.56 -11.39
CA LEU A 248 5.33 -13.03 -12.62
C LEU A 248 4.55 -11.72 -12.49
N GLY A 249 4.10 -11.32 -11.32
CA GLY A 249 3.09 -10.27 -11.13
C GLY A 249 3.69 -8.89 -10.94
N GLN A 250 4.01 -8.54 -9.68
CA GLN A 250 4.49 -7.20 -9.31
C GLN A 250 5.77 -6.78 -10.05
N PRO A 251 6.79 -7.64 -10.20
CA PRO A 251 8.05 -7.20 -10.80
C PRO A 251 7.99 -7.13 -12.34
N MET A 252 7.21 -8.00 -12.98
CA MET A 252 7.01 -7.96 -14.43
C MET A 252 6.22 -6.72 -14.83
N CYS A 253 5.20 -6.34 -14.05
CA CYS A 253 4.47 -5.10 -14.26
C CYS A 253 5.44 -3.90 -14.20
N VAL A 254 6.28 -3.82 -13.16
CA VAL A 254 7.28 -2.75 -13.03
C VAL A 254 8.24 -2.73 -14.23
N LEU A 255 8.72 -3.90 -14.69
CA LEU A 255 9.61 -3.98 -15.85
C LEU A 255 8.92 -3.52 -17.15
N LEU A 256 7.66 -3.91 -17.37
CA LEU A 256 6.90 -3.54 -18.57
C LEU A 256 6.61 -2.04 -18.60
N TYR A 257 6.22 -1.45 -17.47
CA TYR A 257 6.04 -0.01 -17.34
C TYR A 257 7.37 0.74 -17.48
N TYR A 258 8.44 0.26 -16.86
CA TYR A 258 9.78 0.86 -16.98
C TYR A 258 10.28 0.87 -18.43
N HIS A 259 10.10 -0.23 -19.17
CA HIS A 259 10.44 -0.31 -20.58
C HIS A 259 9.60 0.66 -21.44
N ASP A 260 8.30 0.76 -21.20
CA ASP A 260 7.42 1.69 -21.95
C ASP A 260 7.82 3.15 -21.68
N VAL A 261 8.17 3.50 -20.44
CA VAL A 261 8.68 4.83 -20.07
C VAL A 261 10.04 5.12 -20.74
N MET A 262 10.97 4.18 -20.72
CA MET A 262 12.28 4.36 -21.36
C MET A 262 12.17 4.54 -22.88
N ASN A 263 11.30 3.78 -23.54
CA ASN A 263 11.06 3.93 -24.98
C ASN A 263 10.46 5.30 -25.33
N ARG A 264 9.56 5.83 -24.50
CA ARG A 264 9.03 7.19 -24.68
C ARG A 264 10.13 8.24 -24.55
N GLN A 265 11.02 8.12 -23.56
CA GLN A 265 12.15 9.03 -23.40
C GLN A 265 13.10 8.99 -24.61
N GLN A 266 13.45 7.80 -25.10
CA GLN A 266 14.28 7.66 -26.31
C GLN A 266 13.60 8.27 -27.56
N ALA A 267 12.29 8.11 -27.70
CA ALA A 267 11.54 8.70 -28.81
C ALA A 267 11.46 10.24 -28.75
N GLN A 268 11.56 10.83 -27.55
CA GLN A 268 11.61 12.27 -27.36
C GLN A 268 13.01 12.84 -27.59
N THR A 269 14.08 12.14 -27.21
CA THR A 269 15.48 12.58 -27.45
C THR A 269 15.90 12.50 -28.92
N ASN A 270 15.26 11.62 -29.71
CA ASN A 270 15.54 11.45 -31.14
C ASN A 270 14.70 12.37 -32.06
N ARG A 271 13.92 13.29 -31.50
CA ARG A 271 13.22 14.37 -32.24
C ARG A 271 13.93 15.70 -31.99
#